data_AF-A0A0W0SWT7-F1
#
_entry.id   AF-A0A0W0SWT7-F1
#
_cell.length_a   1.000
_cell.length_b   1.000
_cell.length_c   1.000
_cell.angle_alpha   90.00
_cell.angle_beta   90.00
_cell.angle_gamma   90.00
#
_symmetry.space_group_name_H-M   'P 1'
#
loop_
_entity.id
_entity.type
_entity.pdbx_description
1 polymer ?
#
loop_
_entity_poly.entity_id
_entity_poly.type
_entity_poly.pdbx_seq_one_letter_code
_entity_poly.pdbx_strand_id
1 'polypeptide(L)'
;MSNPLKQILLKMARLSKSDQRWIISKLSSAQAQRFNQEQGEQLLQDARRFRKLNTDLQPLICRNTQKTPSFHQRLSEYPALYIAIVLEQGNYVWQEQFLTRFDKDGSIKHLLTTQVKPLKCSTRQVLFRQWENTLSFDEQMETIDG
;
A
#
# COMPACT_ATOMS: atom_id res chain seq x y z
N MET A 1 -6.82 17.33 -18.30
CA MET A 1 -7.58 17.46 -17.04
C MET A 1 -7.11 16.40 -16.05
N SER A 2 -6.52 16.84 -14.95
CA SER A 2 -5.88 16.03 -13.92
C SER A 2 -6.82 14.92 -13.43
N ASN A 3 -6.42 13.67 -13.62
CA ASN A 3 -7.09 12.47 -13.11
C ASN A 3 -7.59 12.60 -11.64
N PRO A 4 -6.87 13.25 -10.69
CA PRO A 4 -7.36 13.41 -9.32
C PRO A 4 -8.62 14.27 -9.16
N LEU A 5 -8.77 15.36 -9.92
CA LEU A 5 -9.93 16.26 -9.78
C LEU A 5 -11.23 15.56 -10.17
N LYS A 6 -11.19 14.78 -11.26
CA LYS A 6 -12.33 13.99 -11.74
C LYS A 6 -12.78 12.97 -10.69
N GLN A 7 -11.84 12.31 -10.02
CA GLN A 7 -12.15 11.33 -8.98
C GLN A 7 -12.77 11.98 -7.75
N ILE A 8 -12.29 13.16 -7.34
CA ILE A 8 -12.87 13.92 -6.23
C ILE A 8 -14.31 14.33 -6.55
N LEU A 9 -14.57 14.87 -7.74
CA LEU A 9 -15.92 15.25 -8.17
C LEU A 9 -16.88 14.06 -8.22
N LEU A 10 -16.45 12.92 -8.74
CA LEU A 10 -17.26 11.69 -8.77
C LEU A 10 -17.56 11.16 -7.35
N LYS A 11 -16.61 11.25 -6.42
CA LYS A 11 -16.82 10.88 -5.01
C LYS A 11 -17.82 11.84 -4.34
N MET A 12 -17.66 13.15 -4.52
CA MET A 12 -18.59 14.15 -3.98
C MET A 12 -20.01 13.98 -4.56
N ALA A 13 -20.15 13.71 -5.86
CA ALA A 13 -21.43 13.53 -6.53
C ALA A 13 -22.26 12.35 -5.98
N ARG A 14 -21.63 11.37 -5.33
CA ARG A 14 -22.28 10.22 -4.70
C ARG A 14 -22.92 10.54 -3.35
N LEU A 15 -22.44 11.58 -2.66
CA LEU A 15 -22.94 12.02 -1.35
C LEU A 15 -24.32 12.69 -1.44
N SER A 16 -24.98 12.87 -0.28
CA SER A 16 -26.26 13.57 -0.21
C SER A 16 -26.08 15.06 -0.57
N LYS A 17 -27.17 15.74 -0.97
CA LYS A 17 -27.13 17.19 -1.25
C LYS A 17 -26.65 17.99 -0.03
N SER A 18 -26.99 17.53 1.18
CA SER A 18 -26.60 18.16 2.44
C SER A 18 -25.10 18.05 2.66
N ASP A 19 -24.52 16.86 2.46
CA ASP A 19 -23.08 16.62 2.64
C ASP A 19 -22.24 17.37 1.60
N GLN A 20 -22.72 17.44 0.36
CA GLN A 20 -22.06 18.21 -0.70
C GLN A 20 -21.98 19.69 -0.34
N ARG A 21 -23.08 20.27 0.13
CA ARG A 21 -23.12 21.68 0.59
C ARG A 21 -22.21 21.89 1.78
N TRP A 22 -22.16 20.93 2.70
CA TRP A 22 -21.25 20.98 3.84
C TRP A 22 -19.77 20.94 3.41
N ILE A 23 -19.40 20.11 2.43
CA ILE A 23 -18.02 20.09 1.91
C ILE A 23 -17.67 21.40 1.22
N ILE A 24 -18.58 21.94 0.40
CA ILE A 24 -18.38 23.21 -0.29
C ILE A 24 -18.24 24.36 0.72
N SER A 25 -18.99 24.33 1.83
CA SER A 25 -18.89 25.34 2.89
C SER A 25 -17.59 25.27 3.72
N LYS A 26 -16.81 24.19 3.59
CA LYS A 26 -15.48 24.05 4.19
C LYS A 26 -14.35 24.51 3.27
N LEU A 27 -14.63 24.88 2.02
CA LEU A 27 -13.63 25.42 1.12
C LEU A 27 -13.16 26.80 1.60
N SER A 28 -11.85 27.05 1.51
CA SER A 28 -11.32 28.41 1.69
C SER A 28 -11.86 29.34 0.59
N SER A 29 -11.85 30.66 0.84
CA SER A 29 -12.32 31.66 -0.13
C SER A 29 -11.67 31.53 -1.51
N ALA A 30 -10.36 31.27 -1.55
CA ALA A 30 -9.61 31.04 -2.79
C ALA A 30 -10.05 29.75 -3.53
N GLN A 31 -10.36 28.68 -2.79
CA GLN A 31 -10.84 27.42 -3.37
C GLN A 31 -12.29 27.53 -3.85
N ALA A 32 -13.15 28.24 -3.12
CA ALA A 32 -14.52 28.52 -3.52
C ALA A 32 -14.57 29.37 -4.80
N GLN A 33 -13.67 30.35 -4.92
CA GLN A 33 -13.55 31.17 -6.13
C GLN A 33 -13.10 30.34 -7.34
N ARG A 34 -12.11 29.45 -7.17
CA ARG A 34 -11.71 28.49 -8.22
C ARG A 34 -12.82 27.53 -8.59
N PHE A 35 -13.55 27.00 -7.60
CA PHE A 35 -14.69 26.12 -7.81
C PHE A 35 -15.78 26.81 -8.65
N ASN A 36 -16.05 28.10 -8.39
CA ASN A 36 -16.99 28.89 -9.18
C ASN A 36 -16.46 29.19 -10.60
N GLN A 37 -15.17 29.50 -10.75
CA GLN A 37 -14.53 29.74 -12.05
C GLN A 37 -14.57 28.49 -12.94
N GLU A 38 -14.41 27.30 -12.36
CA GLU A 38 -14.44 26.02 -13.08
C GLU A 38 -15.87 25.47 -13.25
N GLN A 39 -16.92 26.25 -12.95
CA GLN A 39 -18.32 25.80 -13.02
C GLN A 39 -18.57 24.53 -12.18
N GLY A 40 -17.96 24.46 -10.99
CA GLY A 40 -17.95 23.28 -10.12
C GLY A 40 -19.35 22.74 -9.78
N GLU A 41 -20.37 23.60 -9.69
CA GLU A 41 -21.76 23.16 -9.52
C GLU A 41 -22.30 22.38 -10.73
N GLN A 42 -22.02 22.85 -11.95
CA GLN A 42 -22.40 22.16 -13.17
C GLN A 42 -21.63 20.84 -13.30
N LEU A 43 -20.33 20.86 -12.98
CA LEU A 43 -19.51 19.63 -12.94
C LEU A 43 -20.04 18.60 -11.92
N LEU A 44 -20.52 19.05 -10.75
CA LEU A 44 -21.17 18.16 -9.78
C LEU A 44 -22.52 17.62 -10.28
N GLN A 45 -23.30 18.42 -11.01
CA GLN A 45 -24.54 17.97 -11.63
C GLN A 45 -24.29 16.95 -12.76
N ASP A 46 -23.26 17.16 -13.56
CA ASP A 46 -22.87 16.22 -14.61
C ASP A 46 -22.29 14.94 -14.02
N ALA A 47 -21.43 15.05 -12.99
CA ALA A 47 -20.91 13.91 -12.24
C ALA A 47 -22.02 13.06 -11.60
N ARG A 48 -23.17 13.66 -11.24
CA ARG A 48 -24.34 12.93 -10.74
C ARG A 48 -24.99 12.03 -11.76
N ARG A 49 -24.89 12.33 -13.06
CA ARG A 49 -25.39 11.42 -14.12
C ARG A 49 -24.66 10.09 -14.08
N PHE A 50 -23.41 10.10 -13.62
CA PHE A 50 -22.57 8.91 -13.42
C PHE A 50 -22.78 8.24 -12.05
N ARG A 51 -23.71 8.73 -11.21
CA ARG A 51 -24.02 8.12 -9.90
C ARG A 51 -24.61 6.71 -10.02
N LYS A 52 -25.41 6.46 -11.05
CA LYS A 52 -26.09 5.18 -11.31
C LYS A 52 -25.28 4.22 -12.19
N LEU A 53 -24.18 4.68 -12.77
CA LEU A 53 -23.23 3.78 -13.38
C LEU A 53 -22.60 2.99 -12.25
N ASN A 54 -23.19 1.82 -11.98
CA ASN A 54 -22.53 0.66 -11.37
C ASN A 54 -21.44 0.15 -12.32
N THR A 55 -20.61 1.03 -12.86
CA THR A 55 -19.24 0.64 -13.08
C THR A 55 -18.73 0.46 -11.67
N ASP A 56 -18.59 -0.81 -11.28
CA ASP A 56 -17.44 -1.28 -10.54
C ASP A 56 -16.26 -0.33 -10.81
N LEU A 57 -16.18 0.75 -10.03
CA LEU A 57 -14.96 1.52 -9.78
C LEU A 57 -14.26 0.95 -8.56
N GLN A 58 -14.75 -0.18 -8.02
CA GLN A 58 -14.02 -1.05 -7.11
C GLN A 58 -12.86 -1.86 -7.73
N PRO A 59 -12.68 -2.07 -9.05
CA PRO A 59 -11.43 -2.58 -9.57
C PRO A 59 -10.39 -1.45 -9.78
N LEU A 60 -10.79 -0.17 -9.74
CA LEU A 60 -9.86 0.97 -9.83
C LEU A 60 -9.52 1.57 -8.45
N ILE A 61 -10.38 1.38 -7.45
CA ILE A 61 -10.02 1.53 -6.04
C ILE A 61 -9.49 0.18 -5.59
N CYS A 62 -8.20 -0.03 -5.79
CA CYS A 62 -7.38 -1.06 -5.16
C CYS A 62 -8.15 -2.33 -4.77
N ARG A 63 -8.32 -3.27 -5.71
CA ARG A 63 -7.93 -4.63 -5.35
C ARG A 63 -6.42 -4.60 -5.07
N ASN A 64 -6.06 -4.07 -3.90
CA ASN A 64 -5.08 -4.73 -3.07
C ASN A 64 -5.77 -6.06 -2.67
N THR A 65 -5.97 -7.03 -3.58
CA THR A 65 -5.03 -8.15 -3.55
C THR A 65 -3.68 -7.58 -3.16
N GLN A 66 -3.37 -7.55 -1.85
CA GLN A 66 -2.07 -7.13 -1.34
C GLN A 66 -1.06 -7.64 -2.34
N LYS A 67 -0.59 -6.75 -3.21
CA LYS A 67 0.41 -7.10 -4.20
C LYS A 67 1.58 -7.28 -3.28
N THR A 68 1.85 -8.54 -3.00
CA THR A 68 3.00 -8.92 -2.22
C THR A 68 4.15 -8.14 -2.81
N PRO A 69 4.80 -7.26 -2.02
CA PRO A 69 5.86 -6.43 -2.54
C PRO A 69 6.83 -7.30 -3.32
N SER A 70 7.37 -6.80 -4.43
CA SER A 70 8.14 -7.66 -5.34
C SER A 70 9.32 -8.33 -4.61
N PHE A 71 9.87 -7.67 -3.59
CA PHE A 71 10.90 -8.21 -2.71
C PHE A 71 10.43 -9.37 -1.82
N HIS A 72 9.16 -9.44 -1.39
CA HIS A 72 8.62 -10.61 -0.68
C HIS A 72 8.59 -11.83 -1.59
N GLN A 73 8.20 -11.67 -2.86
CA GLN A 73 8.24 -12.77 -3.82
C GLN A 73 9.68 -13.23 -4.05
N ARG A 74 10.61 -12.29 -4.28
CA ARG A 74 12.04 -12.63 -4.41
C ARG A 74 12.60 -13.31 -3.17
N LEU A 75 12.25 -12.85 -1.97
CA LEU A 75 12.70 -13.48 -0.72
C LEU A 75 12.19 -14.91 -0.60
N SER A 76 10.95 -15.19 -1.03
CA SER A 76 10.34 -16.52 -0.96
C SER A 76 11.01 -17.58 -1.85
N GLU A 77 11.81 -17.16 -2.83
CA GLU A 77 12.59 -18.06 -3.70
C GLU A 77 13.86 -18.59 -3.03
N TYR A 78 14.28 -17.98 -1.91
CA TYR A 78 15.48 -18.41 -1.18
C TYR A 78 15.19 -19.59 -0.24
N PRO A 79 16.24 -20.34 0.16
CA PRO A 79 16.10 -21.41 1.15
C PRO A 79 15.53 -20.90 2.49
N ALA A 80 14.70 -21.70 3.15
CA ALA A 80 14.02 -21.33 4.40
C ALA A 80 14.96 -20.81 5.51
N LEU A 81 16.17 -21.37 5.61
CA LEU A 81 17.18 -20.91 6.57
C LEU A 81 17.71 -19.50 6.23
N TYR A 82 17.89 -19.21 4.94
CA TYR A 82 18.30 -17.89 4.48
C TYR A 82 17.21 -16.85 4.79
N ILE A 83 15.95 -17.18 4.49
CA ILE A 83 14.80 -16.34 4.82
C ILE A 83 14.73 -16.07 6.32
N ALA A 84 14.90 -17.10 7.16
CA ALA A 84 14.89 -16.95 8.61
C ALA A 84 15.99 -16.01 9.12
N ILE A 85 17.19 -16.04 8.52
CA ILE A 85 18.28 -15.11 8.87
C ILE A 85 17.93 -13.67 8.47
N VAL A 86 17.36 -13.46 7.28
CA VAL A 86 16.96 -12.14 6.80
C VAL A 86 15.86 -11.52 7.67
N LEU A 87 14.84 -12.31 8.04
CA LEU A 87 13.76 -11.85 8.90
C LEU A 87 14.24 -11.50 10.32
N GLU A 88 15.13 -12.31 10.90
CA GLU A 88 15.66 -12.06 12.24
C GLU A 88 16.54 -10.81 12.33
N GLN A 89 17.38 -10.56 11.31
CA GLN A 89 18.26 -9.39 11.30
C GLN A 89 17.52 -8.10 10.92
N GLY A 90 16.54 -8.17 10.02
CA GLY A 90 15.84 -6.98 9.50
C GLY A 90 14.71 -6.44 10.39
N ASN A 91 14.25 -7.23 11.38
CA ASN A 91 13.18 -6.86 12.32
C ASN A 91 11.98 -6.16 11.64
N TYR A 92 11.47 -6.77 10.58
CA TYR A 92 10.49 -6.14 9.71
C TYR A 92 9.08 -6.19 10.28
N VAL A 93 8.34 -5.08 10.20
CA VAL A 93 6.93 -4.99 10.60
C VAL A 93 6.04 -5.97 9.80
N TRP A 94 6.44 -6.27 8.56
CA TRP A 94 5.73 -7.18 7.66
C TRP A 94 6.07 -8.67 7.87
N GLN A 95 6.97 -9.01 8.81
CA GLN A 95 7.43 -10.38 9.05
C GLN A 95 6.28 -11.37 9.27
N GLU A 96 5.32 -11.05 10.15
CA GLU A 96 4.18 -11.92 10.43
C GLU A 96 3.27 -12.10 9.21
N GLN A 97 3.11 -11.06 8.39
CA GLN A 97 2.35 -11.13 7.14
C GLN A 97 3.04 -12.02 6.11
N PHE A 98 4.37 -11.96 6.04
CA PHE A 98 5.17 -12.81 5.17
C PHE A 98 5.06 -14.27 5.59
N LEU A 99 5.25 -14.58 6.88
CA LEU A 99 5.15 -15.95 7.40
C LEU A 99 3.75 -16.54 7.16
N THR A 100 2.69 -15.77 7.40
CA THR A 100 1.31 -16.23 7.16
C THR A 100 1.07 -16.62 5.70
N ARG A 101 1.79 -16.01 4.76
CA ARG A 101 1.58 -16.19 3.32
C ARG A 101 2.51 -17.22 2.68
N PHE A 102 3.77 -17.26 3.12
CA PHE A 102 4.84 -18.07 2.51
C PHE A 102 5.32 -19.22 3.38
N ASP A 103 5.02 -19.24 4.68
CA ASP A 103 5.44 -20.29 5.62
C ASP A 103 4.26 -21.20 6.01
N LYS A 104 3.61 -21.80 5.01
CA LYS A 104 2.42 -22.66 5.25
C LYS A 104 2.72 -23.88 6.12
N ASP A 105 3.94 -24.40 6.02
CA ASP A 105 4.40 -25.58 6.76
C ASP A 105 5.13 -25.21 8.07
N GLY A 106 5.23 -23.92 8.42
CA GLY A 106 5.86 -23.44 9.65
C GLY A 106 7.38 -23.66 9.74
N SER A 107 8.03 -24.00 8.62
CA SER A 107 9.45 -24.32 8.55
C SER A 107 10.33 -23.10 8.83
N ILE A 108 9.97 -21.93 8.31
CA ILE A 108 10.73 -20.69 8.50
C ILE A 108 10.60 -20.24 9.96
N LYS A 109 9.39 -20.29 10.54
CA LYS A 109 9.12 -19.98 11.94
C LYS A 109 9.87 -20.91 12.91
N HIS A 110 9.96 -22.20 12.57
CA HIS A 110 10.76 -23.14 13.34
C HIS A 110 12.25 -22.78 13.28
N LEU A 111 12.80 -22.50 12.09
CA LEU A 111 14.21 -22.16 11.92
C LEU A 111 14.60 -20.84 12.63
N LEU A 112 13.72 -19.84 12.59
CA LEU A 112 13.85 -18.58 13.34
C LEU A 112 14.09 -18.81 14.84
N THR A 113 13.37 -19.77 15.43
CA THR A 113 13.45 -20.04 16.87
C THR A 113 14.59 -20.97 17.26
N THR A 114 14.95 -21.92 16.39
CA THR A 114 15.89 -23.02 16.70
C THR A 114 17.28 -22.87 16.11
N GLN A 115 17.39 -22.53 14.82
CA GLN A 115 18.66 -22.60 14.08
C GLN A 115 19.29 -21.23 13.84
N VAL A 116 18.52 -20.14 13.81
CA VAL A 116 19.09 -18.81 13.56
C VAL A 116 19.88 -18.28 14.76
N LYS A 117 19.38 -18.45 15.98
CA LYS A 117 20.05 -18.00 17.22
C LYS A 117 21.47 -18.58 17.42
N PRO A 118 21.73 -19.89 17.23
CA PRO A 118 23.06 -20.46 17.42
C PRO A 118 24.07 -20.13 16.31
N LEU A 119 23.65 -19.55 15.18
CA LEU A 119 24.57 -19.14 14.13
C LEU A 119 25.48 -17.99 14.59
N LYS A 120 26.73 -18.00 14.09
CA LYS A 120 27.67 -16.90 14.32
C LYS A 120 27.09 -15.60 13.78
N CYS A 121 27.16 -14.54 14.58
CA CYS A 121 26.65 -13.22 14.23
C CYS A 121 27.22 -12.70 12.89
N SER A 122 28.52 -12.93 12.65
CA SER A 122 29.18 -12.55 11.40
C SER A 122 28.56 -13.22 10.16
N THR A 123 28.21 -14.50 10.23
CA THR A 123 27.56 -15.22 9.14
C THR A 123 26.17 -14.65 8.85
N ARG A 124 25.40 -14.31 9.89
CA ARG A 124 24.07 -13.70 9.74
C ARG A 124 24.16 -12.32 9.09
N GLN A 125 25.10 -11.48 9.52
CA GLN A 125 25.30 -10.15 8.98
C GLN A 125 25.76 -10.16 7.52
N VAL A 126 26.61 -11.10 7.13
CA VAL A 126 27.07 -11.21 5.73
C VAL A 126 25.89 -11.56 4.82
N LEU A 127 25.08 -12.54 5.20
CA LEU A 127 23.90 -12.94 4.43
C LEU A 127 22.83 -11.84 4.40
N PHE A 128 22.65 -11.13 5.51
CA PHE A 128 21.75 -9.98 5.57
C PHE A 128 22.21 -8.83 4.67
N ARG A 129 23.49 -8.46 4.70
CA ARG A 129 24.05 -7.43 3.79
C ARG A 129 23.94 -7.85 2.32
N GLN A 130 24.12 -9.13 2.03
CA GLN A 130 23.93 -9.65 0.69
C GLN A 130 22.49 -9.42 0.22
N TRP A 131 21.51 -9.65 1.10
CA TRP A 131 20.11 -9.34 0.81
C TRP A 131 19.88 -7.83 0.63
N GLU A 132 20.38 -6.98 1.53
CA GLU A 132 20.21 -5.52 1.42
C GLU A 132 20.75 -4.94 0.12
N ASN A 133 21.88 -5.46 -0.36
CA ASN A 133 22.49 -5.05 -1.63
C ASN A 133 21.68 -5.47 -2.87
N THR A 134 20.74 -6.42 -2.72
CA THR A 134 19.84 -6.85 -3.81
C THR A 134 18.51 -6.07 -3.83
N LEU A 135 18.25 -5.25 -2.81
CA LEU A 135 17.08 -4.39 -2.74
C LEU A 135 17.34 -3.10 -3.50
N SER A 136 16.37 -2.67 -4.29
CA SER A 136 16.40 -1.35 -4.91
C SER A 136 16.08 -0.26 -3.89
N PHE A 137 16.45 0.99 -4.19
CA PHE A 137 16.24 2.13 -3.29
C PHE A 137 14.76 2.28 -2.89
N ASP A 138 13.84 2.09 -3.83
CA ASP A 138 12.39 2.19 -3.57
C ASP A 138 11.92 1.10 -2.59
N GLU A 139 12.52 -0.09 -2.63
CA GLU A 139 12.18 -1.21 -1.74
C GLU A 139 12.79 -1.07 -0.34
N GLN A 140 13.87 -0.28 -0.21
CA GLN A 140 14.39 0.13 1.09
C GLN A 140 13.50 1.20 1.74
N MET A 141 12.86 2.07 0.94
CA MET A 141 12.00 3.17 1.40
C MET A 141 10.58 2.75 1.82
N GLU A 142 10.04 1.61 1.35
CA GLU A 142 8.73 1.07 1.79
C GLU A 142 8.67 0.67 3.28
N THR A 143 9.73 0.93 4.05
CA THR A 143 9.76 0.76 5.51
C THR A 143 9.18 1.95 6.30
N ILE A 144 8.84 3.07 5.65
CA ILE A 144 8.50 4.33 6.36
C ILE A 144 6.99 4.59 6.52
N ASP A 145 6.12 4.03 5.68
CA ASP A 145 4.67 4.28 5.78
C ASP A 145 3.96 3.12 6.51
N GLY A 146 3.98 3.20 7.84
CA GLY A 146 3.05 2.52 8.74
C GLY A 146 1.90 3.43 9.16
#